data_AF-A0A4R4UB34-F1
#
_entry.id   AF-A0A4R4UB34-F1
#
_cell.length_a   1.000
_cell.length_b   1.000
_cell.length_c   1.000
_cell.angle_alpha   90.00
_cell.angle_beta   90.00
_cell.angle_gamma   90.00
#
_symmetry.space_group_name_H-M   'P 1'
#
loop_
_entity.id
_entity.type
_entity.pdbx_description
1 polymer ?
#
loop_
_entity_poly.entity_id
_entity_poly.type
_entity_poly.pdbx_seq_one_letter_code
_entity_poly.pdbx_strand_id
1 'polypeptide(L)'
;MLMVFLVVDPSTGDLTHLWMRHAARTGLPKHGLADLDEETLQRGVADRLKRVAAKLDRGDQPKELADTVDRPDFQDPGEDPQYVPDRYGTPLERRDDTRTPLFDGEPTREQAEQGVLGDCGIIATLGALARHHPGAIRDSVREGEDGNYQVRLHEAKYSISNRRYQPTGRPTTLTVTPDLPVFDQRPDTPAFANSTSTGAAWAPILEKAVAGTDQTWNDERQDKATRIWNARGNPGEAPTGYVRLHQGSNEGDRAELLTQLTGRPAKVVEFPTGYDNQGRSAARQLRDEIVGHLSEDKPVLVGTRKLNENELALPKKLVDNHVYEVTEVDEQGSFHLRNPWNSRHPETMTVQEFKANTRPRYTTLE
;
A
#
# COMPACT_ATOMS: atom_id res chain seq x y z
N MET A 1 -11.69 -32.56 -27.08
CA MET A 1 -10.94 -31.51 -26.36
C MET A 1 -9.46 -31.76 -26.65
N LEU A 2 -8.91 -31.11 -27.68
CA LEU A 2 -7.51 -31.25 -28.09
C LEU A 2 -6.69 -30.16 -27.37
N MET A 3 -5.66 -30.55 -26.63
CA MET A 3 -4.68 -29.63 -26.05
C MET A 3 -3.64 -29.24 -27.11
N VAL A 4 -3.34 -27.95 -27.22
CA VAL A 4 -2.22 -27.43 -28.02
C VAL A 4 -1.16 -26.90 -27.05
N PHE A 5 0.08 -27.38 -27.18
CA PHE A 5 1.23 -26.82 -26.48
C PHE A 5 2.01 -25.91 -27.43
N LEU A 6 2.38 -24.73 -26.95
CA LEU A 6 3.27 -23.79 -27.63
C LEU A 6 4.69 -23.98 -27.07
N VAL A 7 5.66 -24.21 -27.96
CA VAL A 7 7.09 -24.18 -27.63
C VAL A 7 7.73 -23.12 -28.52
N VAL A 8 8.50 -22.22 -27.90
CA VAL A 8 9.22 -21.12 -28.57
C VAL A 8 10.66 -21.56 -28.84
N ASP A 9 11.13 -21.42 -30.07
CA ASP A 9 12.54 -21.60 -30.42
C ASP A 9 13.34 -20.34 -30.00
N PRO A 10 14.34 -20.46 -29.11
CA PRO A 10 15.03 -19.32 -28.54
C PRO A 10 16.05 -18.65 -29.46
N SER A 11 16.21 -19.09 -30.72
CA SER A 11 17.21 -18.53 -31.65
C SER A 11 16.67 -17.60 -32.74
N THR A 12 15.35 -17.57 -32.97
CA THR A 12 14.74 -16.73 -34.04
C THR A 12 13.48 -15.97 -33.62
N GLY A 13 12.87 -16.29 -32.47
CA GLY A 13 11.76 -15.51 -31.91
C GLY A 13 10.44 -15.58 -32.67
N ASP A 14 10.30 -16.47 -33.66
CA ASP A 14 9.10 -16.58 -34.48
C ASP A 14 8.28 -17.86 -34.18
N LEU A 15 6.95 -17.73 -34.14
CA LEU A 15 6.02 -18.82 -33.82
C LEU A 15 5.68 -19.63 -35.06
N THR A 16 6.44 -20.69 -35.35
CA THR A 16 6.08 -21.64 -36.42
C THR A 16 5.19 -22.77 -35.90
N HIS A 17 4.01 -22.93 -36.50
CA HIS A 17 3.09 -24.05 -36.27
C HIS A 17 3.62 -25.35 -36.90
N LEU A 18 3.98 -26.34 -36.07
CA LEU A 18 4.32 -27.69 -36.54
C LEU A 18 3.04 -28.56 -36.64
N TRP A 19 2.60 -28.89 -37.85
CA TRP A 19 1.56 -29.90 -38.07
C TRP A 19 2.19 -31.28 -38.27
N MET A 20 2.01 -32.20 -37.33
CA MET A 20 2.28 -33.62 -37.56
C MET A 20 1.17 -34.24 -38.43
N ARG A 21 1.53 -34.67 -39.64
CA ARG A 21 0.70 -35.53 -40.50
C ARG A 21 0.72 -36.96 -39.95
N HIS A 22 -0.45 -37.52 -39.65
CA HIS A 22 -0.64 -38.97 -39.65
C HIS A 22 -1.67 -39.33 -40.71
N ALA A 23 -1.26 -40.15 -41.68
CA ALA A 23 -2.09 -40.62 -42.78
C ALA A 23 -2.41 -42.10 -42.57
N ALA A 24 -3.70 -42.46 -42.60
CA ALA A 24 -4.13 -43.79 -42.97
C ALA A 24 -5.55 -43.78 -43.57
N ARG A 25 -5.60 -43.96 -44.90
CA ARG A 25 -6.56 -44.72 -45.72
C ARG A 25 -8.06 -44.61 -45.40
N THR A 26 -8.81 -43.95 -46.29
CA THR A 26 -9.83 -44.54 -47.20
C THR A 26 -10.22 -43.49 -48.26
N GLY A 27 -10.52 -43.90 -49.49
CA GLY A 27 -10.49 -43.04 -50.69
C GLY A 27 -11.83 -42.50 -51.21
N LEU A 28 -11.71 -41.74 -52.32
CA LEU A 28 -12.72 -41.15 -53.24
C LEU A 28 -13.00 -39.62 -53.06
N PRO A 29 -13.42 -38.87 -54.10
CA PRO A 29 -12.54 -38.21 -55.08
C PRO A 29 -12.68 -36.66 -55.11
N LYS A 30 -11.75 -35.99 -55.81
CA LYS A 30 -11.68 -34.53 -55.99
C LYS A 30 -12.68 -33.98 -57.03
N HIS A 31 -13.47 -33.00 -56.61
CA HIS A 31 -14.03 -31.85 -57.37
C HIS A 31 -14.19 -30.75 -56.30
N GLY A 32 -13.83 -29.47 -56.41
CA GLY A 32 -13.50 -28.57 -57.52
C GLY A 32 -14.16 -27.22 -57.17
N LEU A 33 -13.35 -26.18 -56.94
CA LEU A 33 -13.69 -24.75 -56.74
C LEU A 33 -14.36 -24.42 -55.36
N ALA A 34 -14.08 -23.31 -54.68
CA ALA A 34 -13.57 -22.02 -55.12
C ALA A 34 -12.77 -21.32 -54.01
N ASP A 35 -11.85 -20.47 -54.46
CA ASP A 35 -11.10 -19.48 -53.68
C ASP A 35 -12.00 -18.71 -52.70
N LEU A 36 -11.76 -18.90 -51.40
CA LEU A 36 -12.10 -17.90 -50.41
C LEU A 36 -10.81 -17.19 -50.05
N ASP A 37 -10.65 -16.03 -50.66
CA ASP A 37 -9.60 -15.06 -50.46
C ASP A 37 -9.23 -14.92 -48.96
N GLU A 38 -8.01 -15.37 -48.62
CA GLU A 38 -7.42 -15.27 -47.28
C GLU A 38 -7.36 -13.81 -46.80
N GLU A 39 -7.29 -12.84 -47.73
CA GLU A 39 -7.29 -11.41 -47.41
C GLU A 39 -8.65 -10.94 -46.89
N THR A 40 -9.75 -11.49 -47.43
CA THR A 40 -11.11 -11.20 -46.97
C THR A 40 -11.38 -11.83 -45.59
N LEU A 41 -10.82 -13.01 -45.31
CA LEU A 41 -10.92 -13.65 -43.99
C LEU A 41 -10.11 -12.87 -42.94
N GLN A 42 -8.91 -12.41 -43.28
CA GLN A 42 -8.04 -11.63 -42.39
C GLN A 42 -8.62 -10.24 -42.08
N ARG A 43 -9.19 -9.54 -43.08
CA ARG A 43 -9.87 -8.25 -42.85
C ARG A 43 -11.12 -8.41 -41.97
N GLY A 44 -11.88 -9.49 -42.15
CA GLY A 44 -13.06 -9.77 -41.31
C GLY A 44 -12.72 -10.05 -39.84
N VAL A 45 -11.59 -10.72 -39.58
CA VAL A 45 -11.09 -10.98 -38.23
C VAL A 45 -10.49 -9.70 -37.62
N ALA A 46 -9.73 -8.92 -38.39
CA ALA A 46 -9.17 -7.65 -37.93
C ALA A 46 -10.26 -6.61 -37.62
N ASP A 47 -11.33 -6.54 -38.41
CA ASP A 47 -12.47 -5.65 -38.17
C ASP A 47 -13.37 -6.12 -37.03
N ARG A 48 -13.41 -7.43 -36.74
CA ARG A 48 -14.04 -7.95 -35.52
C ARG A 48 -13.19 -7.65 -34.29
N LEU A 49 -11.86 -7.81 -34.36
CA LEU A 49 -10.94 -7.44 -33.28
C LEU A 49 -10.94 -5.94 -33.01
N LYS A 50 -10.97 -5.09 -34.05
CA LYS A 50 -11.14 -3.63 -33.89
C LYS A 50 -12.49 -3.25 -33.33
N ARG A 51 -13.59 -3.95 -33.67
CA ARG A 51 -14.92 -3.71 -33.06
C ARG A 51 -15.02 -4.21 -31.62
N VAL A 52 -14.33 -5.29 -31.28
CA VAL A 52 -14.21 -5.78 -29.89
C VAL A 52 -13.32 -4.84 -29.07
N ALA A 53 -12.18 -4.41 -29.62
CA ALA A 53 -11.32 -3.39 -29.01
C ALA A 53 -12.06 -2.05 -28.84
N ALA A 54 -12.78 -1.56 -29.85
CA ALA A 54 -13.58 -0.34 -29.76
C ALA A 54 -14.83 -0.47 -28.86
N LYS A 55 -15.29 -1.70 -28.57
CA LYS A 55 -16.31 -1.96 -27.54
C LYS A 55 -15.73 -2.06 -26.14
N LEU A 56 -14.48 -2.51 -26.00
CA LEU A 56 -13.73 -2.52 -24.74
C LEU A 56 -13.22 -1.11 -24.37
N ASP A 57 -12.92 -0.28 -25.37
CA ASP A 57 -12.36 1.07 -25.22
C ASP A 57 -13.42 2.17 -25.01
N ARG A 58 -14.71 1.87 -25.24
CA ARG A 58 -15.83 2.83 -25.07
C ARG A 58 -16.67 2.63 -23.80
N GLY A 59 -16.26 1.75 -22.89
CA GLY A 59 -17.00 1.43 -21.67
C GLY A 59 -16.30 1.77 -20.36
N ASP A 60 -15.01 2.09 -20.39
CA ASP A 60 -14.16 2.03 -19.18
C ASP A 60 -13.29 3.28 -19.02
N GLN A 61 -13.90 4.47 -19.17
CA GLN A 61 -13.36 5.61 -18.43
C GLN A 61 -13.51 5.25 -16.95
N PRO A 62 -12.43 5.13 -16.17
CA PRO A 62 -12.53 4.66 -14.79
C PRO A 62 -13.41 5.65 -14.03
N LYS A 63 -14.66 5.27 -13.79
CA LYS A 63 -15.61 6.11 -13.10
C LYS A 63 -15.08 6.32 -11.70
N GLU A 64 -14.87 7.57 -11.32
CA GLU A 64 -14.45 7.95 -9.98
C GLU A 64 -15.41 7.30 -8.97
N LEU A 65 -14.84 6.60 -7.99
CA LEU A 65 -15.62 6.11 -6.85
C LEU A 65 -15.68 7.27 -5.87
N ALA A 66 -16.87 7.84 -5.70
CA ALA A 66 -17.15 8.86 -4.70
C ALA A 66 -17.98 8.22 -3.58
N ASP A 67 -17.51 8.31 -2.35
CA ASP A 67 -18.22 7.76 -1.19
C ASP A 67 -18.00 8.64 0.05
N THR A 68 -18.81 8.41 1.09
CA THR A 68 -18.68 9.09 2.38
C THR A 68 -18.05 8.13 3.38
N VAL A 69 -16.94 8.56 3.99
CA VAL A 69 -16.37 7.89 5.16
C VAL A 69 -17.02 8.49 6.40
N ASP A 70 -18.08 7.84 6.86
CA ASP A 70 -18.75 8.18 8.10
C ASP A 70 -18.35 7.19 9.19
N ARG A 71 -17.77 7.72 10.26
CA ARG A 71 -17.46 7.03 11.52
C ARG A 71 -17.03 5.57 11.39
N PRO A 72 -15.87 5.26 10.77
CA PRO A 72 -15.32 3.91 10.75
C PRO A 72 -15.29 3.26 12.14
N ASP A 73 -15.59 1.98 12.24
CA ASP A 73 -15.66 1.30 13.53
C ASP A 73 -14.30 1.30 14.23
N PHE A 74 -14.31 1.53 15.53
CA PHE A 74 -13.14 1.54 16.41
C PHE A 74 -13.36 0.73 17.69
N GLN A 75 -14.54 0.12 17.86
CA GLN A 75 -14.90 -0.66 19.03
C GLN A 75 -14.37 -2.10 18.87
N ASP A 76 -13.12 -2.33 19.28
CA ASP A 76 -12.50 -3.66 19.24
C ASP A 76 -12.78 -4.42 20.56
N PRO A 77 -13.64 -5.46 20.56
CA PRO A 77 -13.93 -6.23 21.77
C PRO A 77 -12.75 -7.09 22.25
N GLY A 78 -11.73 -7.28 21.42
CA GLY A 78 -10.51 -8.01 21.77
C GLY A 78 -9.45 -7.16 22.46
N GLU A 79 -9.61 -5.83 22.45
CA GLU A 79 -8.65 -4.89 22.99
C GLU A 79 -8.94 -4.55 24.46
N ASP A 80 -7.91 -4.13 25.20
CA ASP A 80 -8.11 -3.61 26.55
C ASP A 80 -8.96 -2.32 26.48
N PRO A 81 -10.10 -2.23 27.20
CA PRO A 81 -10.98 -1.07 27.15
C PRO A 81 -10.29 0.26 27.44
N GLN A 82 -9.15 0.29 28.14
CA GLN A 82 -8.41 1.53 28.37
C GLN A 82 -7.78 2.14 27.10
N TYR A 83 -7.60 1.35 26.03
CA TYR A 83 -7.07 1.79 24.75
C TYR A 83 -8.16 1.96 23.68
N VAL A 84 -9.40 1.62 23.99
CA VAL A 84 -10.55 1.79 23.09
C VAL A 84 -11.20 3.15 23.38
N PRO A 85 -11.32 4.06 22.39
CA PRO A 85 -12.00 5.34 22.58
C PRO A 85 -13.47 5.17 23.00
N ASP A 86 -14.06 6.21 23.58
CA ASP A 86 -15.44 6.15 24.08
C ASP A 86 -16.45 6.51 22.99
N ARG A 87 -16.10 7.48 22.13
CA ARG A 87 -17.01 8.05 21.11
C ARG A 87 -16.26 8.82 20.03
N TYR A 88 -16.99 9.20 18.98
CA TYR A 88 -16.58 10.30 18.11
C TYR A 88 -16.82 11.66 18.78
N GLY A 89 -15.90 12.60 18.57
CA GLY A 89 -15.97 13.98 19.05
C GLY A 89 -15.35 14.96 18.05
N THR A 90 -15.24 16.23 18.40
CA THR A 90 -14.72 17.30 17.52
C THR A 90 -13.37 17.85 17.99
N PRO A 91 -12.31 17.03 18.18
CA PRO A 91 -11.05 17.49 18.76
C PRO A 91 -10.26 18.46 17.83
N LEU A 92 -10.75 18.70 16.61
CA LEU A 92 -10.21 19.71 15.71
C LEU A 92 -10.75 21.12 16.02
N GLU A 93 -11.88 21.22 16.72
CA GLU A 93 -12.42 22.47 17.24
C GLU A 93 -11.66 22.82 18.52
N ARG A 94 -11.08 24.02 18.57
CA ARG A 94 -10.32 24.50 19.73
C ARG A 94 -11.23 25.35 20.61
N ARG A 95 -10.84 25.50 21.88
CA ARG A 95 -11.61 26.25 22.90
C ARG A 95 -11.74 27.75 22.62
N ASP A 96 -10.89 28.29 21.75
CA ASP A 96 -10.92 29.68 21.31
C ASP A 96 -11.76 29.88 20.04
N ASP A 97 -12.62 28.91 19.72
CA ASP A 97 -13.47 28.84 18.52
C ASP A 97 -12.66 28.83 17.20
N THR A 98 -11.34 28.62 17.27
CA THR A 98 -10.53 28.34 16.08
C THR A 98 -10.52 26.84 15.78
N ARG A 99 -10.17 26.49 14.54
CA ARG A 99 -10.02 25.10 14.11
C ARG A 99 -8.55 24.78 13.90
N THR A 100 -8.13 23.57 14.27
CA THR A 100 -6.81 23.07 13.88
C THR A 100 -6.74 23.04 12.35
N PRO A 101 -5.79 23.77 11.73
CA PRO A 101 -5.73 23.88 10.28
C PRO A 101 -5.42 22.52 9.67
N LEU A 102 -5.91 22.27 8.44
CA LEU A 102 -5.56 21.06 7.71
C LEU A 102 -4.04 20.90 7.57
N PHE A 103 -3.35 22.00 7.25
CA PHE A 103 -1.89 22.07 7.16
C PHE A 103 -1.35 23.25 7.98
N ASP A 104 -0.29 23.00 8.73
CA ASP A 104 0.57 24.05 9.29
C ASP A 104 1.87 24.09 8.51
N GLY A 105 1.92 24.92 7.45
CA GLY A 105 3.03 24.94 6.51
C GLY A 105 3.02 23.77 5.52
N GLU A 106 4.22 23.34 5.09
CA GLU A 106 4.41 22.13 4.28
C GLU A 106 4.27 20.88 5.13
N PRO A 107 3.58 19.82 4.66
CA PRO A 107 3.51 18.57 5.40
C PRO A 107 4.91 18.10 5.79
N THR A 108 5.15 17.95 7.08
CA THR A 108 6.40 17.38 7.59
C THR A 108 6.13 16.03 8.22
N ARG A 109 7.16 15.19 8.29
CA ARG A 109 7.06 13.88 8.95
C ARG A 109 6.65 14.02 10.42
N GLU A 110 7.07 15.10 11.09
CA GLU A 110 6.75 15.45 12.48
C GLU A 110 5.24 15.68 12.69
N GLN A 111 4.50 16.03 11.64
CA GLN A 111 3.05 16.17 11.75
C GLN A 111 2.30 14.83 11.71
N ALA A 112 2.98 13.73 11.34
CA ALA A 112 2.44 12.37 11.43
C ALA A 112 2.90 11.71 12.74
N GLU A 113 2.05 11.83 13.77
CA GLU A 113 2.27 11.28 15.10
C GLU A 113 1.17 10.28 15.45
N GLN A 114 1.57 9.05 15.76
CA GLN A 114 0.64 7.98 16.10
C GLN A 114 0.11 8.14 17.53
N GLY A 115 -1.19 7.90 17.70
CA GLY A 115 -1.85 7.82 19.01
C GLY A 115 -1.85 6.40 19.59
N VAL A 116 -2.97 6.00 20.20
CA VAL A 116 -3.08 4.71 20.91
C VAL A 116 -3.33 3.51 19.97
N LEU A 117 -3.66 3.75 18.70
CA LEU A 117 -4.00 2.71 17.74
C LEU A 117 -2.77 1.89 17.33
N GLY A 118 -2.93 0.59 17.08
CA GLY A 118 -1.88 -0.33 16.62
C GLY A 118 -1.44 -0.15 15.16
N ASP A 119 -1.66 1.01 14.55
CA ASP A 119 -1.55 1.25 13.12
C ASP A 119 -0.20 1.85 12.68
N CYS A 120 0.86 1.63 13.46
CA CYS A 120 2.18 2.25 13.28
C CYS A 120 2.72 2.32 11.85
N GLY A 121 2.45 1.31 11.02
CA GLY A 121 2.89 1.31 9.63
C GLY A 121 2.10 2.25 8.71
N ILE A 122 0.86 2.60 9.05
CA ILE A 122 0.09 3.66 8.37
C ILE A 122 0.75 5.00 8.68
N ILE A 123 0.93 5.34 9.95
CA ILE A 123 1.52 6.63 10.37
C ILE A 123 2.97 6.78 9.92
N ALA A 124 3.78 5.72 10.01
CA ALA A 124 5.13 5.74 9.46
C ALA A 124 5.15 6.00 7.95
N THR A 125 4.18 5.44 7.20
CA THR A 125 4.03 5.69 5.76
C THR A 125 3.66 7.14 5.48
N LEU A 126 2.70 7.69 6.21
CA LEU A 126 2.27 9.09 6.10
C LEU A 126 3.44 10.04 6.39
N GLY A 127 4.18 9.81 7.48
CA GLY A 127 5.33 10.63 7.84
C GLY A 127 6.46 10.57 6.80
N ALA A 128 6.77 9.37 6.30
CA ALA A 128 7.78 9.20 5.27
C ALA A 128 7.39 9.92 3.97
N LEU A 129 6.13 9.81 3.53
CA LEU A 129 5.64 10.56 2.38
C LEU A 129 5.66 12.07 2.61
N ALA A 130 5.30 12.56 3.79
CA ALA A 130 5.37 13.98 4.11
C ALA A 130 6.80 14.53 3.93
N ARG A 131 7.86 13.77 4.29
CA ARG A 131 9.23 14.20 3.97
C ARG A 131 9.54 14.18 2.48
N HIS A 132 9.29 13.03 1.86
CA HIS A 132 9.89 12.68 0.58
C HIS A 132 9.05 13.22 -0.59
N HIS A 133 7.74 13.27 -0.41
CA HIS A 133 6.75 13.73 -1.38
C HIS A 133 5.64 14.55 -0.69
N PRO A 134 5.95 15.70 -0.06
CA PRO A 134 4.95 16.52 0.64
C PRO A 134 3.79 16.94 -0.27
N GLY A 135 4.06 17.13 -1.57
CA GLY A 135 3.04 17.39 -2.59
C GLY A 135 2.00 16.26 -2.69
N ALA A 136 2.39 14.99 -2.58
CA ALA A 136 1.44 13.88 -2.59
C ALA A 136 0.46 13.94 -1.41
N ILE A 137 0.94 14.33 -0.22
CA ILE A 137 0.07 14.55 0.94
C ILE A 137 -0.88 15.73 0.69
N ARG A 138 -0.36 16.87 0.21
CA ARG A 138 -1.21 18.04 -0.11
C ARG A 138 -2.28 17.74 -1.14
N ASP A 139 -1.93 17.01 -2.19
CA ASP A 139 -2.84 16.69 -3.29
C ASP A 139 -3.88 15.62 -2.87
N SER A 140 -3.57 14.84 -1.84
CA SER A 140 -4.45 13.77 -1.34
C SER A 140 -5.58 14.27 -0.45
N VAL A 141 -5.50 15.46 0.16
CA VAL A 141 -6.55 15.95 1.07
C VAL A 141 -6.79 17.44 0.95
N ARG A 142 -8.06 17.82 0.88
CA ARG A 142 -8.53 19.22 0.89
C ARG A 142 -9.71 19.39 1.83
N GLU A 143 -9.81 20.56 2.45
CA GLU A 143 -10.99 20.95 3.23
C GLU A 143 -12.05 21.57 2.30
N GLY A 144 -13.31 21.20 2.50
CA GLY A 144 -14.47 21.77 1.82
C GLY A 144 -15.08 22.95 2.58
N GLU A 145 -15.94 23.72 1.92
CA GLU A 145 -16.62 24.88 2.51
C GLU A 145 -17.61 24.48 3.63
N ASP A 146 -18.06 23.22 3.63
CA ASP A 146 -18.96 22.63 4.63
C ASP A 146 -18.21 22.10 5.87
N GLY A 147 -16.89 22.25 5.89
CA GLY A 147 -16.02 21.77 6.97
C GLY A 147 -15.71 20.28 6.93
N ASN A 148 -16.24 19.52 5.96
CA ASN A 148 -15.80 18.17 5.66
C ASN A 148 -14.50 18.19 4.85
N TYR A 149 -13.83 17.05 4.76
CA TYR A 149 -12.63 16.91 3.94
C TYR A 149 -12.92 16.03 2.73
N GLN A 150 -12.24 16.32 1.63
CA GLN A 150 -12.21 15.45 0.46
C GLN A 150 -10.82 14.83 0.38
N VAL A 151 -10.78 13.50 0.50
CA VAL A 151 -9.55 12.72 0.41
C VAL A 151 -9.55 11.95 -0.90
N ARG A 152 -8.50 12.13 -1.70
CA ARG A 152 -8.29 11.41 -2.96
C ARG A 152 -7.22 10.34 -2.78
N LEU A 153 -7.60 9.10 -3.08
CA LEU A 153 -6.69 7.95 -3.15
C LEU A 153 -6.66 7.42 -4.59
N HIS A 154 -5.54 6.86 -4.99
CA HIS A 154 -5.42 6.09 -6.22
C HIS A 154 -5.77 4.64 -5.94
N GLU A 155 -6.70 4.05 -6.69
CA GLU A 155 -6.90 2.62 -6.57
C GLU A 155 -5.61 1.88 -6.96
N ALA A 156 -5.18 0.95 -6.11
CA ALA A 156 -3.97 0.17 -6.28
C ALA A 156 -4.29 -1.31 -6.51
N LYS A 157 -3.52 -1.96 -7.37
CA LYS A 157 -3.62 -3.40 -7.64
C LYS A 157 -2.24 -4.04 -7.61
N TYR A 158 -2.15 -5.21 -6.97
CA TYR A 158 -0.92 -6.01 -7.01
C TYR A 158 -0.72 -6.63 -8.40
N SER A 159 0.42 -6.34 -9.02
CA SER A 159 0.87 -6.94 -10.27
C SER A 159 1.79 -8.12 -9.95
N ILE A 160 1.32 -9.35 -10.21
CA ILE A 160 2.09 -10.58 -9.99
C ILE A 160 3.36 -10.59 -10.86
N SER A 161 3.25 -10.21 -12.13
CA SER A 161 4.38 -10.21 -13.07
C SER A 161 5.51 -9.25 -12.66
N ASN A 162 5.16 -8.10 -12.10
CA ASN A 162 6.11 -7.08 -11.66
C ASN A 162 6.42 -7.14 -10.16
N ARG A 163 5.76 -8.05 -9.42
CA ARG A 163 5.85 -8.23 -7.97
C ARG A 163 5.71 -6.93 -7.16
N ARG A 164 4.80 -6.05 -7.58
CA ARG A 164 4.62 -4.70 -6.99
C ARG A 164 3.15 -4.26 -7.03
N TYR A 165 2.80 -3.26 -6.24
CA TYR A 165 1.55 -2.54 -6.40
C TYR A 165 1.67 -1.48 -7.50
N GLN A 166 0.60 -1.31 -8.28
CA GLN A 166 0.51 -0.32 -9.34
C GLN A 166 -0.82 0.42 -9.22
N PRO A 167 -0.85 1.73 -9.53
CA PRO A 167 -2.11 2.45 -9.65
C PRO A 167 -2.90 1.89 -10.83
N THR A 168 -4.21 1.76 -10.70
CA THR A 168 -5.09 1.38 -11.83
C THR A 168 -5.39 2.57 -12.74
N GLY A 169 -5.06 3.78 -12.29
CA GLY A 169 -5.45 5.05 -12.93
C GLY A 169 -6.79 5.58 -12.44
N ARG A 170 -7.59 4.77 -11.73
CA ARG A 170 -8.86 5.19 -11.15
C ARG A 170 -8.66 5.91 -9.81
N PRO A 171 -9.14 7.15 -9.64
CA PRO A 171 -9.19 7.77 -8.33
C PRO A 171 -10.42 7.31 -7.54
N THR A 172 -10.26 7.25 -6.22
CA THR A 172 -11.32 7.15 -5.22
C THR A 172 -11.32 8.45 -4.42
N THR A 173 -12.44 9.16 -4.40
CA THR A 173 -12.62 10.38 -3.63
C THR A 173 -13.57 10.11 -2.46
N LEU A 174 -13.08 10.34 -1.25
CA LEU A 174 -13.77 10.08 0.00
C LEU A 174 -14.14 11.41 0.66
N THR A 175 -15.43 11.62 0.91
CA THR A 175 -15.87 12.71 1.79
C THR A 175 -15.71 12.24 3.24
N VAL A 176 -14.84 12.89 4.01
CA VAL A 176 -14.48 12.51 5.37
C VAL A 176 -14.98 13.58 6.34
N THR A 177 -15.83 13.18 7.29
CA THR A 177 -16.33 14.10 8.32
C THR A 177 -15.22 14.45 9.34
N PRO A 178 -15.28 15.62 9.99
CA PRO A 178 -14.19 16.11 10.83
C PRO A 178 -14.14 15.52 12.23
N ASP A 179 -15.16 14.76 12.63
CA ASP A 179 -15.20 14.10 13.92
C ASP A 179 -14.21 12.94 13.99
N LEU A 180 -13.52 12.82 15.12
CA LEU A 180 -12.48 11.81 15.35
C LEU A 180 -12.77 11.02 16.64
N PRO A 181 -12.31 9.77 16.75
CA PRO A 181 -12.42 9.01 18.00
C PRO A 181 -11.68 9.73 19.14
N VAL A 182 -12.33 9.86 20.29
CA VAL A 182 -11.81 10.53 21.49
C VAL A 182 -12.12 9.73 22.74
N PHE A 183 -11.32 9.93 23.77
CA PHE A 183 -11.65 9.50 25.13
C PHE A 183 -12.47 10.59 25.83
N ASP A 184 -13.47 10.21 26.63
CA ASP A 184 -14.29 11.16 27.39
C ASP A 184 -13.48 11.98 28.39
N GLN A 185 -12.40 11.41 28.90
CA GLN A 185 -11.46 12.10 29.79
C GLN A 185 -10.56 13.11 29.06
N ARG A 186 -10.45 13.01 27.73
CA ARG A 186 -9.62 13.87 26.86
C ARG A 186 -10.34 14.19 25.55
N PRO A 187 -11.49 14.89 25.58
CA PRO A 187 -12.34 15.09 24.41
C PRO A 187 -11.73 16.05 23.37
N ASP A 188 -10.74 16.86 23.78
CA ASP A 188 -10.06 17.85 22.94
C ASP A 188 -8.81 17.27 22.24
N THR A 189 -8.60 15.95 22.30
CA THR A 189 -7.44 15.28 21.71
C THR A 189 -7.89 14.01 21.00
N PRO A 190 -7.58 13.83 19.70
CA PRO A 190 -7.90 12.59 19.02
C PRO A 190 -7.17 11.43 19.70
N ALA A 191 -7.85 10.29 19.84
CA ALA A 191 -7.27 9.10 20.45
C ALA A 191 -6.20 8.46 19.55
N PHE A 192 -6.38 8.56 18.23
CA PHE A 192 -5.50 7.99 17.20
C PHE A 192 -4.51 9.04 16.70
N ALA A 193 -4.26 9.19 15.40
CA ALA A 193 -3.27 10.15 14.92
C ALA A 193 -3.47 11.55 15.51
N ASN A 194 -2.38 12.14 15.97
CA ASN A 194 -2.42 13.37 16.75
C ASN A 194 -2.50 14.61 15.85
N SER A 195 -3.40 15.53 16.17
CA SER A 195 -3.47 16.89 15.59
C SER A 195 -3.20 18.01 16.60
N THR A 196 -3.28 17.70 17.90
CA THR A 196 -3.20 18.70 18.97
C THR A 196 -1.75 19.11 19.24
N SER A 197 -0.81 18.15 19.35
CA SER A 197 0.61 18.46 19.53
C SER A 197 1.31 18.84 18.23
N THR A 198 0.84 18.29 17.11
CA THR A 198 1.44 18.47 15.78
C THR A 198 0.96 19.75 15.09
N GLY A 199 -0.16 20.32 15.54
CA GLY A 199 -0.72 21.57 15.01
C GLY A 199 -1.42 21.45 13.65
N ALA A 200 -1.50 20.26 13.06
CA ALA A 200 -2.07 20.02 11.74
C ALA A 200 -3.04 18.84 11.72
N ALA A 201 -4.14 18.96 10.97
CA ALA A 201 -5.19 17.95 10.92
C ALA A 201 -5.02 16.89 9.83
N TRP A 202 -4.11 17.09 8.86
CA TRP A 202 -4.01 16.19 7.69
C TRP A 202 -3.74 14.73 8.07
N ALA A 203 -2.94 14.46 9.10
CA ALA A 203 -2.58 13.10 9.50
C ALA A 203 -3.81 12.30 10.01
N PRO A 204 -4.57 12.76 11.02
CA PRO A 204 -5.79 12.06 11.43
C PRO A 204 -6.89 12.01 10.38
N ILE A 205 -6.99 13.00 9.48
CA ILE A 205 -7.97 12.94 8.40
C ILE A 205 -7.60 11.86 7.37
N LEU A 206 -6.33 11.74 7.00
CA LEU A 206 -5.87 10.65 6.13
C LEU A 206 -5.95 9.29 6.81
N GLU A 207 -5.61 9.19 8.10
CA GLU A 207 -5.78 7.97 8.89
C GLU A 207 -7.26 7.51 8.89
N LYS A 208 -8.20 8.43 9.16
CA LYS A 208 -9.65 8.16 9.08
C LYS A 208 -10.08 7.72 7.69
N ALA A 209 -9.59 8.38 6.64
CA ALA A 209 -9.91 8.00 5.27
C ALA A 209 -9.43 6.59 4.95
N VAL A 210 -8.20 6.24 5.35
CA VAL A 210 -7.61 4.90 5.19
C VAL A 210 -8.40 3.86 5.97
N ALA A 211 -8.83 4.19 7.20
CA ALA A 211 -9.70 3.35 8.01
C ALA A 211 -11.03 3.07 7.29
N GLY A 212 -11.65 4.11 6.72
CA GLY A 212 -12.92 4.00 5.99
C GLY A 212 -12.86 3.40 4.59
N THR A 213 -11.68 3.08 4.05
CA THR A 213 -11.60 2.54 2.68
C THR A 213 -12.39 1.25 2.48
N ASP A 214 -12.54 0.44 3.53
CA ASP A 214 -13.33 -0.80 3.47
C ASP A 214 -14.83 -0.59 3.26
N GLN A 215 -15.36 0.59 3.60
CA GLN A 215 -16.75 0.98 3.28
C GLN A 215 -16.98 1.07 1.75
N THR A 216 -15.91 1.23 0.96
CA THR A 216 -15.96 1.29 -0.51
C THR A 216 -15.65 -0.04 -1.19
N TRP A 217 -15.33 -1.10 -0.44
CA TRP A 217 -14.96 -2.37 -1.01
C TRP A 217 -16.17 -3.10 -1.60
N ASN A 218 -15.94 -3.77 -2.74
CA ASN A 218 -16.91 -4.72 -3.26
C ASN A 218 -16.79 -6.07 -2.53
N ASP A 219 -17.81 -6.93 -2.71
CA ASP A 219 -17.87 -8.27 -2.10
C ASP A 219 -16.61 -9.10 -2.39
N GLU A 220 -16.04 -9.01 -3.60
CA GLU A 220 -14.82 -9.75 -3.94
C GLU A 220 -13.61 -9.33 -3.09
N ARG A 221 -13.45 -8.01 -2.87
CA ARG A 221 -12.37 -7.47 -2.05
C ARG A 221 -12.59 -7.79 -0.58
N GLN A 222 -13.82 -7.72 -0.09
CA GLN A 222 -14.17 -8.09 1.28
C GLN A 222 -13.95 -9.60 1.53
N ASP A 223 -14.38 -10.46 0.62
CA ASP A 223 -14.14 -11.91 0.65
C ASP A 223 -12.64 -12.22 0.69
N LYS A 224 -11.86 -11.53 -0.13
CA LYS A 224 -10.40 -11.69 -0.13
C LYS A 224 -9.79 -11.29 1.20
N ALA A 225 -10.23 -10.17 1.80
CA ALA A 225 -9.77 -9.74 3.12
C ALA A 225 -10.10 -10.79 4.18
N THR A 226 -11.33 -11.32 4.21
CA THR A 226 -11.75 -12.39 5.12
C THR A 226 -10.96 -13.69 4.91
N ARG A 227 -10.66 -14.08 3.67
CA ARG A 227 -9.80 -15.25 3.41
C ARG A 227 -8.38 -15.06 3.96
N ILE A 228 -7.81 -13.87 3.80
CA ILE A 228 -6.47 -13.56 4.34
C ILE A 228 -6.50 -13.55 5.88
N TRP A 229 -7.53 -12.96 6.47
CA TRP A 229 -7.76 -12.96 7.92
C TRP A 229 -7.81 -14.38 8.49
N ASN A 230 -8.64 -15.24 7.90
CA ASN A 230 -8.77 -16.65 8.27
C ASN A 230 -7.46 -17.44 8.06
N ALA A 231 -6.73 -17.16 6.97
CA ALA A 231 -5.44 -17.80 6.72
C ALA A 231 -4.35 -17.43 7.75
N ARG A 232 -4.54 -16.32 8.50
CA ARG A 232 -3.68 -15.93 9.64
C ARG A 232 -4.09 -16.59 10.96
N GLY A 233 -5.11 -17.44 10.94
CA GLY A 233 -5.59 -18.18 12.10
C GLY A 233 -6.67 -17.46 12.92
N ASN A 234 -7.17 -16.34 12.44
CA ASN A 234 -8.24 -15.60 13.12
C ASN A 234 -9.60 -16.06 12.59
N PRO A 235 -10.60 -16.35 13.45
CA PRO A 235 -11.91 -16.77 12.98
C PRO A 235 -12.77 -15.58 12.49
N GLY A 236 -13.79 -15.89 11.70
CA GLY A 236 -14.86 -14.95 11.36
C GLY A 236 -14.58 -14.05 10.16
N GLU A 237 -15.32 -12.94 10.09
CA GLU A 237 -15.12 -11.90 9.09
C GLU A 237 -13.89 -11.06 9.42
N ALA A 238 -13.22 -10.54 8.39
CA ALA A 238 -12.13 -9.60 8.63
C ALA A 238 -12.66 -8.31 9.28
N PRO A 239 -11.95 -7.74 10.27
CA PRO A 239 -12.34 -6.46 10.84
C PRO A 239 -12.30 -5.34 9.80
N THR A 240 -13.08 -4.30 10.05
CA THR A 240 -13.20 -3.08 9.22
C THR A 240 -12.81 -1.83 10.00
N GLY A 241 -12.74 -0.68 9.34
CA GLY A 241 -12.50 0.61 10.00
C GLY A 241 -11.15 0.70 10.72
N TYR A 242 -11.14 1.37 11.87
CA TYR A 242 -9.98 1.46 12.74
C TYR A 242 -9.65 0.12 13.41
N VAL A 243 -10.64 -0.74 13.68
CA VAL A 243 -10.40 -2.10 14.19
C VAL A 243 -9.49 -2.89 13.23
N ARG A 244 -9.69 -2.71 11.91
CA ARG A 244 -8.80 -3.27 10.88
C ARG A 244 -7.39 -2.72 10.96
N LEU A 245 -7.25 -1.40 11.09
CA LEU A 245 -5.94 -0.75 11.17
C LEU A 245 -5.18 -1.13 12.45
N HIS A 246 -5.91 -1.36 13.55
CA HIS A 246 -5.36 -1.77 14.84
C HIS A 246 -4.60 -3.11 14.76
N GLN A 247 -4.98 -4.00 13.83
CA GLN A 247 -4.30 -5.28 13.62
C GLN A 247 -2.86 -5.14 13.08
N GLY A 248 -2.43 -3.90 12.78
CA GLY A 248 -1.15 -3.58 12.21
C GLY A 248 -1.08 -3.80 10.70
N SER A 249 0.02 -3.38 10.10
CA SER A 249 0.25 -3.52 8.65
C SER A 249 1.41 -4.47 8.35
N ASN A 250 1.27 -5.23 7.27
CA ASN A 250 2.40 -5.94 6.65
C ASN A 250 3.09 -5.08 5.57
N GLU A 251 4.21 -5.56 5.04
CA GLU A 251 5.02 -4.84 4.04
C GLU A 251 4.23 -4.53 2.76
N GLY A 252 3.32 -5.43 2.38
CA GLY A 252 2.44 -5.27 1.23
C GLY A 252 1.36 -4.22 1.46
N ASP A 253 0.76 -4.14 2.65
CA ASP A 253 -0.24 -3.11 2.98
C ASP A 253 0.39 -1.71 2.88
N ARG A 254 1.64 -1.56 3.35
CA ARG A 254 2.40 -0.31 3.24
C ARG A 254 2.73 0.05 1.79
N ALA A 255 3.06 -0.95 0.96
CA ALA A 255 3.31 -0.73 -0.46
C ALA A 255 2.02 -0.33 -1.20
N GLU A 256 0.90 -0.95 -0.86
CA GLU A 256 -0.41 -0.54 -1.36
C GLU A 256 -0.70 0.92 -0.96
N LEU A 257 -0.51 1.28 0.31
CA LEU A 257 -0.76 2.64 0.79
C LEU A 257 0.15 3.69 0.12
N LEU A 258 1.44 3.40 -0.05
CA LEU A 258 2.34 4.25 -0.83
C LEU A 258 1.79 4.48 -2.25
N THR A 259 1.30 3.42 -2.89
CA THR A 259 0.69 3.51 -4.23
C THR A 259 -0.58 4.34 -4.22
N GLN A 260 -1.44 4.13 -3.21
CA GLN A 260 -2.71 4.84 -3.07
C GLN A 260 -2.53 6.34 -2.85
N LEU A 261 -1.54 6.76 -2.07
CA LEU A 261 -1.32 8.17 -1.76
C LEU A 261 -0.54 8.92 -2.84
N THR A 262 0.31 8.22 -3.60
CA THR A 262 1.20 8.87 -4.58
C THR A 262 0.78 8.68 -6.03
N GLY A 263 -0.07 7.68 -6.31
CA GLY A 263 -0.34 7.25 -7.68
C GLY A 263 0.90 6.69 -8.38
N ARG A 264 1.94 6.29 -7.64
CA ARG A 264 3.18 5.69 -8.18
C ARG A 264 3.30 4.22 -7.78
N PRO A 265 3.92 3.36 -8.60
CA PRO A 265 4.18 1.99 -8.19
C PRO A 265 5.03 1.92 -6.92
N ALA A 266 4.74 0.93 -6.07
CA ALA A 266 5.49 0.66 -4.85
C ALA A 266 5.67 -0.84 -4.65
N LYS A 267 6.76 -1.23 -4.00
CA LYS A 267 7.15 -2.64 -3.86
C LYS A 267 7.70 -2.98 -2.49
N VAL A 268 7.67 -4.28 -2.21
CA VAL A 268 8.40 -4.89 -1.10
C VAL A 268 9.70 -5.43 -1.66
N VAL A 269 10.83 -5.04 -1.06
CA VAL A 269 12.16 -5.50 -1.43
C VAL A 269 12.66 -6.43 -0.34
N GLU A 270 13.11 -7.63 -0.74
CA GLU A 270 13.75 -8.57 0.19
C GLU A 270 15.21 -8.19 0.38
N PHE A 271 15.73 -8.38 1.59
CA PHE A 271 17.14 -8.11 1.85
C PHE A 271 18.00 -9.03 0.97
N PRO A 272 19.08 -8.52 0.36
CA PRO A 272 20.03 -9.34 -0.36
C PRO A 272 20.58 -10.48 0.49
N THR A 273 20.77 -11.63 -0.14
CA THR A 273 21.38 -12.83 0.46
C THR A 273 22.65 -13.19 -0.27
N GLY A 274 23.74 -13.45 0.45
CA GLY A 274 25.01 -13.86 -0.15
C GLY A 274 25.78 -12.72 -0.83
N TYR A 275 26.55 -13.06 -1.87
CA TYR A 275 27.29 -12.11 -2.70
C TYR A 275 26.58 -11.95 -4.06
N ASP A 276 26.63 -10.76 -4.64
CA ASP A 276 26.15 -10.55 -6.02
C ASP A 276 27.23 -10.90 -7.06
N ASN A 277 26.87 -10.80 -8.34
CA ASN A 277 27.76 -11.06 -9.48
C ASN A 277 28.96 -10.09 -9.55
N GLN A 278 28.95 -9.01 -8.78
CA GLN A 278 30.04 -8.04 -8.68
C GLN A 278 30.91 -8.28 -7.43
N GLY A 279 30.65 -9.34 -6.67
CA GLY A 279 31.38 -9.68 -5.45
C GLY A 279 31.04 -8.78 -4.25
N ARG A 280 29.95 -8.01 -4.29
CA ARG A 280 29.49 -7.22 -3.14
C ARG A 280 28.77 -8.13 -2.15
N SER A 281 29.09 -8.02 -0.87
CA SER A 281 28.38 -8.75 0.19
C SER A 281 26.94 -8.25 0.34
N ALA A 282 26.05 -9.09 0.87
CA ALA A 282 24.66 -8.73 1.16
C ALA A 282 24.52 -7.46 2.03
N ALA A 283 25.45 -7.26 2.97
CA ALA A 283 25.46 -6.07 3.81
C ALA A 283 25.79 -4.80 3.01
N ARG A 284 26.76 -4.89 2.09
CA ARG A 284 27.10 -3.80 1.19
C ARG A 284 25.95 -3.50 0.22
N GLN A 285 25.37 -4.54 -0.39
CA GLN A 285 24.23 -4.39 -1.29
C GLN A 285 23.05 -3.69 -0.61
N LEU A 286 22.62 -4.17 0.57
CA LEU A 286 21.50 -3.57 1.30
C LEU A 286 21.74 -2.09 1.62
N ARG A 287 22.94 -1.76 2.11
CA ARG A 287 23.31 -0.38 2.42
C ARG A 287 23.29 0.50 1.18
N ASP A 288 23.97 0.06 0.12
CA ASP A 288 24.09 0.83 -1.12
C ASP A 288 22.70 1.02 -1.78
N GLU A 289 21.81 0.02 -1.72
CA GLU A 289 20.43 0.12 -2.20
C GLU A 289 19.59 1.13 -1.40
N ILE A 290 19.63 1.07 -0.06
CA ILE A 290 18.87 1.99 0.79
C ILE A 290 19.37 3.42 0.63
N VAL A 291 20.69 3.63 0.57
CA VAL A 291 21.29 4.94 0.26
C VAL A 291 20.79 5.44 -1.10
N GLY A 292 20.76 4.57 -2.11
CA GLY A 292 20.22 4.89 -3.43
C GLY A 292 18.77 5.38 -3.36
N HIS A 293 17.89 4.63 -2.70
CA HIS A 293 16.48 5.02 -2.54
C HIS A 293 16.33 6.37 -1.85
N LEU A 294 17.03 6.57 -0.72
CA LEU A 294 16.95 7.83 0.02
C LEU A 294 17.46 9.02 -0.81
N SER A 295 18.50 8.82 -1.63
CA SER A 295 19.02 9.86 -2.52
C SER A 295 18.10 10.21 -3.70
N GLU A 296 17.17 9.31 -4.04
CA GLU A 296 16.14 9.51 -5.06
C GLU A 296 14.80 9.99 -4.46
N ASP A 297 14.83 10.47 -3.21
CA ASP A 297 13.64 10.85 -2.43
C ASP A 297 12.60 9.72 -2.35
N LYS A 298 13.02 8.46 -2.28
CA LYS A 298 12.11 7.32 -2.08
C LYS A 298 12.07 6.95 -0.60
N PRO A 299 10.87 6.91 0.02
CA PRO A 299 10.75 6.52 1.42
C PRO A 299 11.13 5.05 1.61
N VAL A 300 11.78 4.71 2.72
CA VAL A 300 12.13 3.33 3.08
C VAL A 300 11.50 2.99 4.42
N LEU A 301 10.57 2.04 4.42
CA LEU A 301 9.83 1.60 5.61
C LEU A 301 10.22 0.18 5.98
N VAL A 302 10.49 -0.06 7.26
CA VAL A 302 10.94 -1.35 7.77
C VAL A 302 10.18 -1.74 9.04
N GLY A 303 9.78 -3.00 9.15
CA GLY A 303 9.19 -3.55 10.37
C GLY A 303 10.23 -4.27 11.22
N THR A 304 10.15 -4.14 12.53
CA THR A 304 10.95 -4.96 13.45
C THR A 304 10.42 -6.38 13.53
N ARG A 305 11.30 -7.32 13.90
CA ARG A 305 10.88 -8.68 14.24
C ARG A 305 10.10 -8.69 15.55
N LYS A 306 9.39 -9.80 15.81
CA LYS A 306 8.84 -10.07 17.14
C LYS A 306 9.97 -10.45 18.10
N LEU A 307 9.74 -10.23 19.40
CA LEU A 307 10.60 -10.80 20.43
C LEU A 307 10.60 -12.32 20.36
N ASN A 308 11.76 -12.91 20.62
CA ASN A 308 11.84 -14.34 20.89
C ASN A 308 11.36 -14.61 22.32
N GLU A 309 10.96 -15.85 22.65
CA GLU A 309 10.38 -16.21 23.96
C GLU A 309 11.21 -15.77 25.18
N ASN A 310 12.54 -15.70 25.03
CA ASN A 310 13.48 -15.35 26.11
C ASN A 310 13.98 -13.90 26.06
N GLU A 311 13.43 -13.06 25.19
CA GLU A 311 13.86 -11.68 24.99
C GLU A 311 12.85 -10.71 25.60
N LEU A 312 13.32 -9.81 26.47
CA LEU A 312 12.45 -8.81 27.11
C LEU A 312 12.25 -7.54 26.28
N ALA A 313 13.21 -7.22 25.41
CA ALA A 313 13.18 -6.07 24.51
C ALA A 313 14.19 -6.26 23.39
N LEU A 314 13.92 -5.67 22.22
CA LEU A 314 14.91 -5.58 21.16
C LEU A 314 16.04 -4.59 21.56
N PRO A 315 17.27 -4.78 21.08
CA PRO A 315 18.36 -3.86 21.33
C PRO A 315 18.09 -2.48 20.71
N LYS A 316 18.93 -1.49 21.06
CA LYS A 316 18.87 -0.12 20.51
C LYS A 316 17.54 0.60 20.76
N LYS A 317 16.80 0.18 21.79
CA LYS A 317 15.46 0.72 22.15
C LYS A 317 14.43 0.54 21.04
N LEU A 318 14.60 -0.49 20.22
CA LEU A 318 13.59 -0.90 19.26
C LEU A 318 12.38 -1.48 20.00
N VAL A 319 11.21 -1.11 19.52
CA VAL A 319 9.93 -1.75 19.84
C VAL A 319 9.75 -2.92 18.88
N ASP A 320 9.34 -4.07 19.40
CA ASP A 320 9.08 -5.25 18.59
C ASP A 320 7.77 -5.13 17.82
N ASN A 321 7.69 -5.84 16.69
CA ASN A 321 6.52 -5.81 15.81
C ASN A 321 6.05 -4.39 15.41
N HIS A 322 6.97 -3.42 15.34
CA HIS A 322 6.70 -2.01 15.10
C HIS A 322 7.34 -1.54 13.79
N VAL A 323 6.74 -0.55 13.13
CA VAL A 323 7.23 -0.03 11.85
C VAL A 323 7.99 1.28 12.07
N TYR A 324 9.12 1.40 11.38
CA TYR A 324 9.97 2.58 11.37
C TYR A 324 10.20 3.05 9.93
N GLU A 325 10.44 4.35 9.79
CA GLU A 325 11.06 4.92 8.60
C GLU A 325 12.59 4.87 8.76
N VAL A 326 13.31 4.47 7.72
CA VAL A 326 14.77 4.70 7.62
C VAL A 326 14.98 6.12 7.11
N THR A 327 15.57 6.98 7.93
CA THR A 327 15.71 8.41 7.62
C THR A 327 17.04 8.74 6.97
N GLU A 328 18.08 7.97 7.32
CA GLU A 328 19.44 8.20 6.88
C GLU A 328 20.27 6.91 7.03
N VAL A 329 21.28 6.78 6.17
CA VAL A 329 22.45 5.94 6.42
C VAL A 329 23.65 6.87 6.43
N ASP A 330 24.28 7.03 7.59
CA ASP A 330 25.36 8.01 7.75
C ASP A 330 26.67 7.60 7.06
N GLU A 331 27.66 8.49 7.10
CA GLU A 331 28.98 8.27 6.49
C GLU A 331 29.72 7.03 7.05
N GLN A 332 29.40 6.63 8.29
CA GLN A 332 29.94 5.42 8.91
C GLN A 332 29.15 4.16 8.49
N GLY A 333 28.07 4.31 7.74
CA GLY A 333 27.19 3.24 7.29
C GLY A 333 26.19 2.79 8.35
N SER A 334 25.92 3.62 9.35
CA SER A 334 24.93 3.34 10.40
C SER A 334 23.55 3.84 9.98
N PHE A 335 22.53 3.04 10.29
CA PHE A 335 21.14 3.29 9.98
C PHE A 335 20.49 4.13 11.08
N HIS A 336 19.81 5.20 10.67
CA HIS A 336 18.99 6.06 11.52
C HIS A 336 17.53 5.77 11.23
N LEU A 337 16.76 5.45 12.28
CA LEU A 337 15.35 5.12 12.16
C LEU A 337 14.49 6.11 12.93
N ARG A 338 13.31 6.39 12.40
CA ARG A 338 12.31 7.22 13.06
C ARG A 338 11.12 6.38 13.48
N ASN A 339 10.78 6.53 14.76
CA ASN A 339 9.59 5.96 15.36
C ASN A 339 8.37 6.87 15.05
N PRO A 340 7.25 6.34 14.52
CA PRO A 340 6.03 7.11 14.25
C PRO A 340 5.35 7.71 15.48
N TRP A 341 5.77 7.37 16.70
CA TRP A 341 5.35 8.05 17.93
C TRP A 341 5.98 9.43 18.16
N ASN A 342 6.75 9.97 17.20
CA ASN A 342 7.55 11.20 17.33
C ASN A 342 8.52 11.24 18.52
N SER A 343 8.74 10.09 19.15
CA SER A 343 9.48 9.95 20.38
C SER A 343 10.05 8.55 20.43
N ARG A 344 10.97 8.30 21.38
CA ARG A 344 11.61 6.99 21.55
C ARG A 344 12.21 6.47 20.23
N HIS A 345 12.88 7.36 19.50
CA HIS A 345 13.67 6.96 18.34
C HIS A 345 14.78 5.99 18.81
N PRO A 346 15.02 4.90 18.07
CA PRO A 346 16.05 3.94 18.43
C PRO A 346 17.43 4.57 18.27
N GLU A 347 18.41 3.97 18.95
CA GLU A 347 19.80 4.31 18.72
C GLU A 347 20.23 3.86 17.31
N THR A 348 21.21 4.58 16.75
CA THR A 348 21.81 4.24 15.45
C THR A 348 22.39 2.83 15.48
N MET A 349 22.31 2.14 14.36
CA MET A 349 22.68 0.73 14.27
C MET A 349 23.51 0.42 13.02
N THR A 350 24.48 -0.47 13.17
CA THR A 350 25.22 -1.01 12.03
C THR A 350 24.29 -1.81 11.12
N VAL A 351 24.69 -2.04 9.87
CA VAL A 351 23.93 -2.90 8.94
C VAL A 351 23.66 -4.31 9.49
N GLN A 352 24.54 -4.86 10.31
CA GLN A 352 24.34 -6.19 10.90
C GLN A 352 23.27 -6.16 12.00
N GLU A 353 23.33 -5.14 12.88
CA GLU A 353 22.31 -4.93 13.91
C GLU A 353 20.94 -4.62 13.29
N PHE A 354 20.91 -3.82 12.21
CA PHE A 354 19.71 -3.55 11.43
C PHE A 354 19.10 -4.85 10.90
N LYS A 355 19.88 -5.67 10.20
CA LYS A 355 19.41 -6.95 9.64
C LYS A 355 18.97 -7.96 10.70
N ALA A 356 19.59 -7.95 11.88
CA ALA A 356 19.28 -8.90 12.95
C ALA A 356 17.98 -8.55 13.71
N ASN A 357 17.56 -7.29 13.70
CA ASN A 357 16.42 -6.81 14.49
C ASN A 357 15.24 -6.33 13.65
N THR A 358 15.40 -6.29 12.34
CA THR A 358 14.32 -6.02 11.39
C THR A 358 13.88 -7.29 10.66
N ARG A 359 12.65 -7.27 10.15
CA ARG A 359 12.20 -8.28 9.19
C ARG A 359 13.08 -8.15 7.93
N PRO A 360 13.35 -9.26 7.21
CA PRO A 360 14.30 -9.26 6.09
C PRO A 360 13.71 -8.64 4.81
N ARG A 361 12.91 -7.57 4.96
CA ARG A 361 12.18 -6.89 3.90
C ARG A 361 11.98 -5.43 4.26
N TYR A 362 11.99 -4.57 3.25
CA TYR A 362 11.58 -3.17 3.36
C TYR A 362 10.58 -2.81 2.27
N THR A 363 9.83 -1.75 2.50
CA THR A 363 8.85 -1.21 1.54
C THR A 363 9.35 0.14 1.02
N THR A 364 9.24 0.38 -0.28
CA THR A 364 9.64 1.64 -0.91
C THR A 364 8.85 1.93 -2.21
N LEU A 365 8.96 3.16 -2.72
CA LEU A 365 8.46 3.55 -4.04
C LEU A 365 9.41 3.06 -5.15
N GLU A 366 8.87 2.89 -6.36
CA GLU A 366 9.67 2.59 -7.55
C GLU A 366 10.15 3.83 -8.31
#